data_AF-A0A967SNH1-F1
#
_entry.id   AF-A0A967SNH1-F1
#
_cell.length_a   1.000
_cell.length_b   1.000
_cell.length_c   1.000
_cell.angle_alpha   90.00
_cell.angle_beta   90.00
_cell.angle_gamma   90.00
#
_symmetry.space_group_name_H-M   'P 1'
#
loop_
_entity.id
_entity.type
_entity.pdbx_description
1 polymer ?
#
loop_
_entity_poly.entity_id
_entity_poly.type
_entity_poly.pdbx_seq_one_letter_code
_entity_poly.pdbx_strand_id
1 'polypeptide(L)'
;FDLHRGTNQRLTFEGENHHDPVWSPDGQRLAFAAEREDGRGGTDIYVKHVDGRSPAQWVAGFEGFQYPADWLEDGTITLFSRVGLGAQTDIYMARVGSDADAVPLLTADWNEAAPRVSPGGRLLAYISEETGEPQVFLREFPDMRGRWQISAAPALSPLVWSRDGSAVFYRDRDTGRLLRAQLELEPTFRVVNRVELADRVIGVPRDLHPDGQRLLLTRQLGAVAIEEAEPDLVVVTNWFNELRRRLGQEPR
;
A
#
# COMPACT_ATOMS: atom_id res chain seq x y z
N PHE A 1 3.16 16.65 2.45
CA PHE A 1 2.43 17.87 2.85
C PHE A 1 2.14 17.78 4.34
N ASP A 2 2.55 18.78 5.13
CA ASP A 2 2.22 18.88 6.55
C ASP A 2 0.86 19.56 6.69
N LEU A 3 -0.14 18.82 7.19
CA LEU A 3 -1.52 19.33 7.33
C LEU A 3 -1.66 20.41 8.43
N HIS A 4 -0.80 20.42 9.43
CA HIS A 4 -0.84 21.42 10.51
C HIS A 4 -0.19 22.73 10.08
N ARG A 5 0.92 22.63 9.34
CA ARG A 5 1.67 23.81 8.86
C ARG A 5 1.17 24.32 7.52
N GLY A 6 0.44 23.52 6.74
CA GLY A 6 -0.04 23.89 5.42
C GLY A 6 1.09 23.99 4.39
N THR A 7 2.22 23.31 4.61
CA THR A 7 3.44 23.44 3.80
C THR A 7 3.92 22.11 3.23
N ASN A 8 4.60 22.17 2.09
CA ASN A 8 5.37 21.06 1.57
C ASN A 8 6.79 21.07 2.14
N GLN A 9 7.22 19.93 2.69
CA GLN A 9 8.59 19.70 3.09
C GLN A 9 9.10 18.48 2.32
N ARG A 10 10.24 18.63 1.64
CA ARG A 10 10.95 17.50 1.03
C ARG A 10 11.63 16.68 2.12
N LEU A 11 11.42 15.36 2.11
CA LEU A 11 12.00 14.45 3.11
C LEU A 11 13.22 13.69 2.56
N THR A 12 13.19 13.28 1.30
CA THR A 12 14.24 12.46 0.67
C THR A 12 15.13 13.31 -0.22
N PHE A 13 16.44 13.07 -0.13
CA PHE A 13 17.48 13.78 -0.90
C PHE A 13 18.50 12.81 -1.53
N GLU A 14 18.40 11.51 -1.24
CA GLU A 14 19.38 10.47 -1.56
C GLU A 14 18.99 9.70 -2.84
N GLY A 15 19.84 9.64 -3.87
CA GLY A 15 19.50 9.00 -5.16
C GLY A 15 18.47 9.77 -6.00
N GLU A 16 18.10 9.21 -7.16
CA GLU A 16 17.07 9.75 -8.06
C GLU A 16 15.77 8.92 -7.99
N ASN A 17 14.65 9.51 -8.46
CA ASN A 17 13.34 8.86 -8.62
C ASN A 17 12.77 8.11 -7.40
N HIS A 18 12.47 8.84 -6.31
CA HIS A 18 11.81 8.28 -5.12
C HIS A 18 10.34 7.97 -5.37
N HIS A 19 9.91 6.74 -5.13
CA HIS A 19 8.52 6.33 -5.29
C HIS A 19 8.07 5.35 -4.20
N ASP A 20 6.75 5.12 -4.19
CA ASP A 20 6.04 4.21 -3.31
C ASP A 20 6.31 4.38 -1.80
N PRO A 21 6.10 5.61 -1.26
CA PRO A 21 6.27 5.85 0.16
C PRO A 21 5.29 5.01 1.00
N VAL A 22 5.81 4.38 2.06
CA VAL A 22 5.04 3.66 3.08
C VAL A 22 5.43 4.16 4.47
N TRP A 23 4.48 4.75 5.18
CA TRP A 23 4.68 5.23 6.55
C TRP A 23 4.80 4.06 7.52
N SER A 24 5.71 4.16 8.48
CA SER A 24 5.74 3.27 9.63
C SER A 24 4.49 3.48 10.51
N PRO A 25 4.08 2.48 11.31
CA PRO A 25 2.86 2.57 12.13
C PRO A 25 2.87 3.72 13.15
N ASP A 26 4.07 4.10 13.63
CA ASP A 26 4.28 5.22 14.54
C ASP A 26 4.27 6.60 13.84
N GLY A 27 4.23 6.63 12.51
CA GLY A 27 4.29 7.85 11.69
C GLY A 27 5.64 8.57 11.73
N GLN A 28 6.69 7.97 12.28
CA GLN A 28 8.01 8.60 12.46
C GLN A 28 9.00 8.28 11.33
N ARG A 29 8.73 7.22 10.56
CA ARG A 29 9.61 6.77 9.48
C ARG A 29 8.84 6.57 8.19
N LEU A 30 9.58 6.70 7.09
CA LEU A 30 9.11 6.49 5.73
C LEU A 30 9.99 5.44 5.07
N ALA A 31 9.43 4.32 4.66
CA ALA A 31 10.06 3.41 3.70
C ALA A 31 9.76 3.92 2.28
N PHE A 32 10.75 3.85 1.40
CA PHE A 32 10.60 4.25 0.00
C PHE A 32 11.59 3.49 -0.89
N ALA A 33 11.27 3.39 -2.17
CA ALA A 33 12.18 2.89 -3.19
C ALA A 33 13.02 4.06 -3.74
N ALA A 34 14.31 3.83 -3.95
CA ALA A 34 15.20 4.77 -4.62
C ALA A 34 16.07 4.04 -5.64
N GLU A 35 16.41 4.71 -6.75
CA GLU A 35 17.29 4.12 -7.75
C GLU A 35 18.67 3.82 -7.18
N ARG A 36 19.24 2.71 -7.66
CA ARG A 36 20.57 2.28 -7.26
C ARG A 36 21.63 3.24 -7.79
N GLU A 37 22.49 3.72 -6.90
CA GLU A 37 23.60 4.61 -7.26
C GLU A 37 24.70 3.90 -8.07
N ASP A 38 24.69 2.56 -8.13
CA ASP A 38 25.69 1.75 -8.84
C ASP A 38 25.49 1.67 -10.37
N GLY A 39 24.46 2.34 -10.90
CA GLY A 39 24.21 2.49 -12.33
C GLY A 39 23.74 1.21 -13.05
N ARG A 40 23.43 0.13 -12.32
CA ARG A 40 22.96 -1.14 -12.92
C ARG A 40 21.46 -1.14 -13.24
N GLY A 41 20.77 -0.04 -12.91
CA GLY A 41 19.33 0.06 -12.98
C GLY A 41 18.66 -0.73 -11.85
N GLY A 42 17.39 -0.40 -11.58
CA GLY A 42 16.64 -0.97 -10.47
C GLY A 42 16.61 -0.07 -9.24
N THR A 43 15.94 -0.55 -8.20
CA THR A 43 15.67 0.22 -6.97
C THR A 43 15.95 -0.59 -5.74
N ASP A 44 16.55 0.05 -4.74
CA ASP A 44 16.73 -0.49 -3.39
C ASP A 44 15.71 0.15 -2.43
N ILE A 45 15.51 -0.49 -1.28
CA ILE A 45 14.62 0.00 -0.22
C ILE A 45 15.43 0.78 0.80
N TYR A 46 14.95 1.98 1.09
CA TYR A 46 15.49 2.85 2.10
C TYR A 46 14.42 3.22 3.13
N VAL A 47 14.88 3.54 4.34
CA VAL A 47 14.05 4.08 5.41
C VAL A 47 14.63 5.38 5.90
N LYS A 48 13.78 6.39 6.09
CA LYS A 48 14.20 7.68 6.63
C LYS A 48 13.28 8.15 7.73
N HIS A 49 13.86 8.72 8.78
CA HIS A 49 13.10 9.38 9.83
C HIS A 49 12.58 10.74 9.35
N VAL A 50 11.33 11.07 9.71
CA VAL A 50 10.59 12.19 9.09
C VAL A 50 11.00 13.56 9.62
N ASP A 51 11.78 13.61 10.70
CA ASP A 51 12.40 14.85 11.17
C ASP A 51 13.49 15.39 10.23
N GLY A 52 13.91 14.57 9.24
CA GLY A 52 14.88 14.94 8.22
C GLY A 52 16.31 15.12 8.73
N ARG A 53 16.62 14.73 9.97
CA ARG A 53 17.95 14.97 10.58
C ARG A 53 18.99 13.95 10.17
N SER A 54 18.56 12.71 9.95
CA SER A 54 19.43 11.59 9.58
C SER A 54 19.32 11.28 8.09
N PRO A 55 20.41 10.82 7.45
CA PRO A 55 20.34 10.32 6.08
C PRO A 55 19.41 9.10 6.01
N ALA A 56 18.88 8.84 4.81
CA ALA A 56 18.16 7.61 4.54
C ALA A 56 19.07 6.39 4.80
N GLN A 57 18.53 5.41 5.50
CA GLN A 57 19.19 4.15 5.80
C GLN A 57 18.82 3.12 4.75
N TRP A 58 19.81 2.45 4.16
CA TRP A 58 19.58 1.30 3.31
C TRP A 58 19.01 0.13 4.13
N VAL A 59 18.05 -0.60 3.55
CA VAL A 59 17.38 -1.74 4.20
C VAL A 59 17.55 -3.02 3.42
N ALA A 60 17.32 -2.99 2.11
CA ALA A 60 17.42 -4.17 1.26
C ALA A 60 17.60 -3.76 -0.21
N GLY A 61 18.29 -4.61 -0.98
CA GLY A 61 18.53 -4.39 -2.40
C GLY A 61 18.83 -5.69 -3.11
N PHE A 62 18.26 -5.88 -4.30
CA PHE A 62 18.46 -7.01 -5.19
C PHE A 62 18.58 -6.51 -6.62
N GLU A 63 19.13 -7.33 -7.52
CA GLU A 63 18.96 -7.05 -8.95
C GLU A 63 17.48 -6.97 -9.33
N GLY A 64 17.12 -5.91 -10.04
CA GLY A 64 15.74 -5.58 -10.41
C GLY A 64 15.15 -4.47 -9.52
N PHE A 65 13.83 -4.48 -9.35
CA PHE A 65 13.10 -3.43 -8.65
C PHE A 65 12.55 -3.94 -7.33
N GLN A 66 12.57 -3.08 -6.32
CA GLN A 66 11.93 -3.35 -5.03
C GLN A 66 10.93 -2.25 -4.70
N TYR A 67 9.77 -2.68 -4.20
CA TYR A 67 8.64 -1.81 -3.90
C TYR A 67 8.17 -2.06 -2.46
N PRO A 68 8.47 -1.15 -1.52
CA PRO A 68 7.96 -1.28 -0.15
C PRO A 68 6.44 -1.25 -0.16
N ALA A 69 5.82 -2.08 0.68
CA ALA A 69 4.39 -2.32 0.66
C ALA A 69 3.74 -2.19 2.03
N ASP A 70 4.40 -2.66 3.10
CA ASP A 70 3.86 -2.53 4.46
C ASP A 70 4.94 -2.60 5.55
N TRP A 71 4.50 -2.39 6.79
CA TRP A 71 5.27 -2.58 8.01
C TRP A 71 4.56 -3.56 8.95
N LEU A 72 5.34 -4.23 9.80
CA LEU A 72 4.77 -4.82 11.00
C LEU A 72 4.44 -3.73 12.03
N GLU A 73 3.47 -3.98 12.90
CA GLU A 73 2.94 -3.00 13.87
C GLU A 73 4.01 -2.44 14.82
N ASP A 74 5.04 -3.22 15.11
CA ASP A 74 6.18 -2.81 15.93
C ASP A 74 7.15 -1.85 15.20
N GLY A 75 6.97 -1.67 13.89
CA GLY A 75 7.82 -0.85 13.04
C GLY A 75 9.25 -1.40 12.86
N THR A 76 9.52 -2.66 13.19
CA THR A 76 10.88 -3.23 13.08
C THR A 76 11.12 -3.87 11.72
N ILE A 77 10.05 -4.29 11.05
CA ILE A 77 10.10 -5.05 9.80
C ILE A 77 9.29 -4.34 8.72
N THR A 78 9.85 -4.26 7.52
CA THR A 78 9.15 -3.85 6.30
C THR A 78 8.93 -5.05 5.37
N LEU A 79 7.76 -5.12 4.76
CA LEU A 79 7.42 -6.06 3.70
C LEU A 79 7.45 -5.34 2.36
N PHE A 80 7.90 -6.06 1.33
CA PHE A 80 8.05 -5.48 0.00
C PHE A 80 7.88 -6.52 -1.10
N SER A 81 7.56 -6.03 -2.30
CA SER A 81 7.62 -6.81 -3.52
C SER A 81 8.99 -6.66 -4.18
N ARG A 82 9.56 -7.76 -4.63
CA ARG A 82 10.79 -7.81 -5.41
C ARG A 82 10.45 -8.26 -6.82
N VAL A 83 10.70 -7.42 -7.82
CA VAL A 83 10.62 -7.77 -9.24
C VAL A 83 12.01 -8.08 -9.75
N GLY A 84 12.29 -9.37 -10.00
CA GLY A 84 13.56 -9.81 -10.55
C GLY A 84 13.72 -9.49 -12.04
N LEU A 85 14.90 -9.76 -12.60
CA LEU A 85 15.21 -9.50 -14.02
C LEU A 85 14.32 -10.29 -15.01
N GLY A 86 13.77 -11.43 -14.59
CA GLY A 86 12.81 -12.22 -15.36
C GLY A 86 11.37 -11.72 -15.28
N ALA A 87 11.13 -10.53 -14.70
CA ALA A 87 9.81 -9.96 -14.41
C ALA A 87 8.94 -10.75 -13.40
N GLN A 88 9.48 -11.82 -12.82
CA GLN A 88 8.89 -12.54 -11.69
C GLN A 88 8.86 -11.63 -10.45
N THR A 89 7.69 -11.53 -9.82
CA THR A 89 7.48 -10.74 -8.61
C THR A 89 7.27 -11.65 -7.42
N ASP A 90 8.04 -11.44 -6.36
CA ASP A 90 7.99 -12.22 -5.13
C ASP A 90 7.84 -11.31 -3.91
N ILE A 91 7.46 -11.88 -2.77
CA ILE A 91 7.27 -11.15 -1.51
C ILE A 91 8.42 -11.45 -0.55
N TYR A 92 9.01 -10.39 -0.03
CA TYR A 92 10.13 -10.44 0.91
C TYR A 92 9.83 -9.58 2.15
N MET A 93 10.61 -9.83 3.20
CA MET A 93 10.62 -9.01 4.41
C MET A 93 12.05 -8.69 4.84
N ALA A 94 12.27 -7.50 5.39
CA ALA A 94 13.56 -7.07 5.91
C ALA A 94 13.41 -6.37 7.25
N ARG A 95 14.39 -6.55 8.13
CA ARG A 95 14.43 -5.88 9.43
C ARG A 95 15.20 -4.58 9.31
N VAL A 96 14.56 -3.49 9.69
CA VAL A 96 15.13 -2.14 9.61
C VAL A 96 16.18 -1.97 10.70
N GLY A 97 17.38 -1.52 10.31
CA GLY A 97 18.49 -1.27 11.24
C GLY A 97 19.30 -2.53 11.57
N SER A 98 19.13 -3.61 10.81
CA SER A 98 19.87 -4.85 10.95
C SER A 98 20.71 -5.10 9.70
N ASP A 99 21.93 -5.64 9.88
CA ASP A 99 22.77 -6.14 8.79
C ASP A 99 22.34 -7.55 8.32
N ALA A 100 21.12 -7.97 8.68
CA ALA A 100 20.62 -9.29 8.31
C ALA A 100 19.99 -9.20 6.92
N ASP A 101 20.27 -10.19 6.08
CA ASP A 101 19.70 -10.24 4.74
C ASP A 101 18.17 -10.27 4.78
N ALA A 102 17.56 -9.65 3.76
CA ALA A 102 16.13 -9.76 3.54
C ALA A 102 15.74 -11.22 3.26
N VAL A 103 14.64 -11.65 3.85
CA VAL A 103 14.18 -13.04 3.82
C VAL A 103 13.01 -13.18 2.86
N PRO A 104 13.01 -14.21 1.97
CA PRO A 104 11.86 -14.51 1.13
C PRO A 104 10.68 -14.96 2.00
N LEU A 105 9.50 -14.42 1.74
CA LEU A 105 8.26 -14.79 2.42
C LEU A 105 7.36 -15.64 1.51
N LEU A 106 7.22 -15.26 0.23
CA LEU A 106 6.52 -16.01 -0.81
C LEU A 106 7.30 -15.88 -2.13
N THR A 107 7.69 -17.03 -2.71
CA THR A 107 8.51 -17.14 -3.92
C THR A 107 8.02 -18.33 -4.76
N ALA A 108 6.84 -18.21 -5.34
CA ALA A 108 6.29 -19.23 -6.24
C ALA A 108 6.71 -19.02 -7.71
N ASP A 109 6.35 -19.96 -8.58
CA ASP A 109 6.59 -19.87 -10.03
C ASP A 109 5.60 -18.93 -10.76
N TRP A 110 4.86 -18.12 -10.02
CA TRP A 110 3.89 -17.11 -10.50
C TRP A 110 4.03 -15.84 -9.66
N ASN A 111 3.57 -14.71 -10.18
CA ASN A 111 3.73 -13.43 -9.50
C ASN A 111 2.95 -13.37 -8.17
N GLU A 112 3.64 -12.93 -7.11
CA GLU A 112 3.11 -12.64 -5.79
C GLU A 112 3.54 -11.23 -5.36
N ALA A 113 2.59 -10.34 -5.07
CA ALA A 113 2.88 -8.92 -4.92
C ALA A 113 1.99 -8.18 -3.90
N ALA A 114 2.36 -6.94 -3.60
CA ALA A 114 1.63 -6.00 -2.76
C ALA A 114 1.20 -6.56 -1.39
N PRO A 115 2.14 -7.13 -0.59
CA PRO A 115 1.82 -7.69 0.72
C PRO A 115 1.29 -6.62 1.67
N ARG A 116 0.23 -6.93 2.41
CA ARG A 116 -0.35 -6.07 3.46
C ARG A 116 -0.74 -6.88 4.68
N VAL A 117 -0.20 -6.54 5.83
CA VAL A 117 -0.46 -7.26 7.09
C VAL A 117 -1.73 -6.71 7.74
N SER A 118 -2.58 -7.59 8.25
CA SER A 118 -3.80 -7.19 8.95
C SER A 118 -3.47 -6.50 10.27
N PRO A 119 -4.36 -5.64 10.80
CA PRO A 119 -4.30 -5.23 12.19
C PRO A 119 -4.19 -6.45 13.12
N GLY A 120 -3.33 -6.36 14.13
CA GLY A 120 -2.95 -7.43 15.05
C GLY A 120 -2.05 -8.51 14.44
N GLY A 121 -1.60 -8.37 13.19
CA GLY A 121 -0.57 -9.23 12.60
C GLY A 121 -0.96 -10.69 12.36
N ARG A 122 -2.26 -11.01 12.23
CA ARG A 122 -2.73 -12.40 12.09
C ARG A 122 -2.86 -12.89 10.65
N LEU A 123 -3.05 -11.98 9.69
CA LEU A 123 -3.26 -12.32 8.29
C LEU A 123 -2.37 -11.46 7.39
N LEU A 124 -1.97 -12.04 6.27
CA LEU A 124 -1.36 -11.33 5.15
C LEU A 124 -2.33 -11.32 3.97
N ALA A 125 -2.69 -10.14 3.48
CA ALA A 125 -3.32 -9.96 2.18
C ALA A 125 -2.25 -9.73 1.12
N TYR A 126 -2.41 -10.34 -0.05
CA TYR A 126 -1.48 -10.20 -1.17
C TYR A 126 -2.16 -10.48 -2.51
N ILE A 127 -1.56 -10.00 -3.59
CA ILE A 127 -1.94 -10.35 -4.95
C ILE A 127 -1.17 -11.59 -5.36
N SER A 128 -1.84 -12.58 -5.96
CA SER A 128 -1.20 -13.78 -6.52
C SER A 128 -1.81 -14.14 -7.87
N GLU A 129 -0.95 -14.57 -8.80
CA GLU A 129 -1.33 -15.11 -10.09
C GLU A 129 -1.44 -16.66 -10.10
N GLU A 130 -1.55 -17.30 -8.92
CA GLU A 130 -1.64 -18.77 -8.83
C GLU A 130 -2.82 -19.40 -9.58
N THR A 131 -3.83 -18.60 -9.96
CA THR A 131 -4.99 -19.03 -10.75
C THR A 131 -4.88 -18.68 -12.24
N GLY A 132 -3.71 -18.19 -12.68
CA GLY A 132 -3.46 -17.71 -14.05
C GLY A 132 -3.89 -16.26 -14.29
N GLU A 133 -4.48 -15.60 -13.30
CA GLU A 133 -4.87 -14.19 -13.31
C GLU A 133 -4.62 -13.61 -11.92
N PRO A 134 -4.32 -12.31 -11.77
CA PRO A 134 -4.08 -11.70 -10.46
C PRO A 134 -5.36 -11.72 -9.64
N GLN A 135 -5.29 -12.31 -8.45
CA GLN A 135 -6.37 -12.39 -7.49
C GLN A 135 -5.87 -11.94 -6.11
N VAL A 136 -6.79 -11.51 -5.25
CA VAL A 136 -6.48 -11.22 -3.85
C VAL A 136 -6.60 -12.49 -3.02
N PHE A 137 -5.53 -12.80 -2.31
CA PHE A 137 -5.45 -13.92 -1.39
C PHE A 137 -5.15 -13.46 0.04
N LEU A 138 -5.55 -14.30 0.99
CA LEU A 138 -5.16 -14.23 2.39
C LEU A 138 -4.38 -15.47 2.79
N ARG A 139 -3.41 -15.29 3.67
CA ARG A 139 -2.72 -16.36 4.43
C ARG A 139 -2.67 -16.00 5.91
N GLU A 140 -2.56 -17.00 6.77
CA GLU A 140 -2.18 -16.77 8.18
C GLU A 140 -0.78 -16.18 8.22
N PHE A 141 -0.56 -15.22 9.10
CA PHE A 141 0.74 -14.60 9.34
C PHE A 141 1.05 -14.68 10.84
N PRO A 142 2.31 -14.93 11.25
CA PRO A 142 3.51 -15.09 10.43
C PRO A 142 3.77 -16.51 9.91
N ASP A 143 2.99 -17.52 10.34
CA ASP A 143 3.27 -18.92 10.03
C ASP A 143 3.03 -19.30 8.55
N MET A 144 2.39 -18.43 7.76
CA MET A 144 2.10 -18.60 6.34
C MET A 144 1.27 -19.85 6.01
N ARG A 145 0.52 -20.35 7.00
CA ARG A 145 -0.42 -21.47 6.90
C ARG A 145 -1.80 -20.98 6.46
N GLY A 146 -2.62 -21.90 5.96
CA GLY A 146 -3.93 -21.56 5.41
C GLY A 146 -3.84 -20.68 4.16
N ARG A 147 -4.81 -20.77 3.25
CA ARG A 147 -4.83 -19.93 2.04
C ARG A 147 -6.26 -19.77 1.57
N TRP A 148 -6.66 -18.52 1.36
CA TRP A 148 -8.01 -18.19 0.93
C TRP A 148 -8.03 -17.13 -0.16
N GLN A 149 -8.61 -17.46 -1.30
CA GLN A 149 -8.93 -16.45 -2.32
C GLN A 149 -10.12 -15.62 -1.84
N ILE A 150 -9.98 -14.29 -1.86
CA ILE A 150 -11.05 -13.38 -1.44
C ILE A 150 -11.62 -12.53 -2.58
N SER A 151 -10.97 -12.46 -3.75
CA SER A 151 -11.58 -11.87 -4.94
C SER A 151 -12.40 -12.89 -5.72
N ALA A 152 -13.49 -12.44 -6.35
CA ALA A 152 -14.34 -13.28 -7.22
C ALA A 152 -14.06 -13.08 -8.72
N ALA A 153 -13.36 -12.00 -9.06
CA ALA A 153 -12.91 -11.63 -10.39
C ALA A 153 -11.47 -11.11 -10.26
N PRO A 154 -10.69 -11.09 -11.36
CA PRO A 154 -9.33 -10.58 -11.35
C PRO A 154 -9.21 -9.22 -10.68
N ALA A 155 -8.24 -9.09 -9.80
CA ALA A 155 -8.13 -7.99 -8.86
C ALA A 155 -6.67 -7.55 -8.71
N LEU A 156 -6.50 -6.26 -8.43
CA LEU A 156 -5.22 -5.60 -8.26
C LEU A 156 -5.20 -4.81 -6.96
N SER A 157 -4.02 -4.26 -6.67
CA SER A 157 -3.85 -3.24 -5.64
C SER A 157 -4.72 -1.99 -5.95
N PRO A 158 -5.07 -1.19 -4.92
CA PRO A 158 -4.56 -1.25 -3.54
C PRO A 158 -5.10 -2.45 -2.77
N LEU A 159 -4.37 -2.92 -1.77
CA LEU A 159 -4.93 -3.76 -0.72
C LEU A 159 -4.94 -2.91 0.55
N VAL A 160 -6.09 -2.75 1.17
CA VAL A 160 -6.22 -1.98 2.42
C VAL A 160 -7.07 -2.79 3.37
N TRP A 161 -6.58 -2.98 4.60
CA TRP A 161 -7.36 -3.61 5.66
C TRP A 161 -8.29 -2.59 6.32
N SER A 162 -9.50 -3.00 6.68
CA SER A 162 -10.27 -2.26 7.68
C SER A 162 -9.55 -2.29 9.02
N ARG A 163 -9.74 -1.25 9.83
CA ARG A 163 -9.03 -1.09 11.12
C ARG A 163 -9.28 -2.24 12.11
N ASP A 164 -10.44 -2.86 12.04
CA ASP A 164 -10.82 -4.02 12.84
C ASP A 164 -10.35 -5.36 12.25
N GLY A 165 -9.65 -5.34 11.10
CA GLY A 165 -9.19 -6.53 10.39
C GLY A 165 -10.31 -7.36 9.75
N SER A 166 -11.55 -6.89 9.77
CA SER A 166 -12.72 -7.66 9.30
C SER A 166 -12.98 -7.54 7.81
N ALA A 167 -12.29 -6.66 7.08
CA ALA A 167 -12.50 -6.47 5.66
C ALA A 167 -11.22 -6.08 4.93
N VAL A 168 -11.18 -6.39 3.63
CA VAL A 168 -10.13 -5.93 2.71
C VAL A 168 -10.77 -5.16 1.56
N PHE A 169 -10.22 -3.99 1.27
CA PHE A 169 -10.55 -3.18 0.12
C PHE A 169 -9.57 -3.47 -1.00
N TYR A 170 -10.08 -3.70 -2.21
CA TYR A 170 -9.29 -4.01 -3.39
C TYR A 170 -9.94 -3.48 -4.66
N ARG A 171 -9.17 -3.42 -5.75
CA ARG A 171 -9.68 -2.95 -7.04
C ARG A 171 -9.91 -4.12 -7.99
N ASP A 172 -11.08 -4.17 -8.62
CA ASP A 172 -11.30 -5.05 -9.76
C ASP A 172 -10.45 -4.60 -10.95
N ARG A 173 -9.70 -5.53 -11.54
CA ARG A 173 -8.71 -5.21 -12.56
C ARG A 173 -9.35 -4.60 -13.81
N ASP A 174 -10.45 -5.18 -14.26
CA ASP A 174 -10.99 -4.93 -15.60
C ASP A 174 -11.88 -3.68 -15.59
N THR A 175 -12.66 -3.50 -14.53
CA THR A 175 -13.57 -2.36 -14.36
C THR A 175 -12.93 -1.19 -13.62
N GLY A 176 -11.86 -1.43 -12.85
CA GLY A 176 -11.24 -0.45 -11.96
C GLY A 176 -12.10 -0.06 -10.76
N ARG A 177 -13.21 -0.77 -10.51
CA ARG A 177 -14.12 -0.50 -9.38
C ARG A 177 -13.46 -0.86 -8.06
N LEU A 178 -13.78 -0.09 -7.02
CA LEU A 178 -13.33 -0.39 -5.66
C LEU A 178 -14.34 -1.32 -4.98
N LEU A 179 -13.85 -2.47 -4.51
CA LEU A 179 -14.63 -3.44 -3.77
C LEU A 179 -14.14 -3.54 -2.33
N ARG A 180 -15.05 -3.93 -1.45
CA ARG A 180 -14.78 -4.34 -0.08
C ARG A 180 -15.25 -5.78 0.10
N ALA A 181 -14.35 -6.69 0.41
CA ALA A 181 -14.68 -8.03 0.89
C ALA A 181 -14.80 -8.01 2.41
N GLN A 182 -15.98 -8.34 2.93
CA GLN A 182 -16.19 -8.58 4.36
C GLN A 182 -15.80 -10.02 4.68
N LEU A 183 -15.02 -10.19 5.74
CA LEU A 183 -14.49 -11.45 6.21
C LEU A 183 -15.15 -11.83 7.53
N GLU A 184 -15.28 -13.13 7.74
CA GLU A 184 -15.54 -13.75 9.02
C GLU A 184 -14.48 -14.82 9.22
N LEU A 185 -13.72 -14.74 10.32
CA LEU A 185 -12.56 -15.59 10.55
C LEU A 185 -12.92 -16.84 11.40
N GLU A 186 -13.93 -16.72 12.25
CA GLU A 186 -14.30 -17.72 13.24
C GLU A 186 -15.80 -18.06 13.12
N PRO A 187 -16.20 -19.32 13.34
CA PRO A 187 -15.36 -20.49 13.64
C PRO A 187 -14.66 -21.07 12.40
N THR A 188 -15.04 -20.60 11.21
CA THR A 188 -14.40 -20.98 9.95
C THR A 188 -14.27 -19.74 9.07
N PHE A 189 -13.11 -19.62 8.40
CA PHE A 189 -12.87 -18.53 7.48
C PHE A 189 -13.90 -18.53 6.34
N ARG A 190 -14.54 -17.39 6.09
CA ARG A 190 -15.31 -17.15 4.87
C ARG A 190 -15.37 -15.68 4.49
N VAL A 191 -15.53 -15.44 3.19
CA VAL A 191 -15.95 -14.12 2.68
C VAL A 191 -17.46 -14.02 2.80
N VAL A 192 -17.94 -13.14 3.68
CA VAL A 192 -19.36 -12.94 3.98
C VAL A 192 -20.07 -12.27 2.81
N ASN A 193 -19.49 -11.20 2.28
CA ASN A 193 -19.99 -10.51 1.11
C ASN A 193 -18.89 -9.70 0.42
N ARG A 194 -19.21 -9.20 -0.78
CA ARG A 194 -18.41 -8.23 -1.52
C ARG A 194 -19.31 -7.08 -1.94
N VAL A 195 -18.93 -5.86 -1.62
CA VAL A 195 -19.70 -4.66 -1.92
C VAL A 195 -18.86 -3.71 -2.75
N GLU A 196 -19.42 -3.20 -3.83
CA GLU A 196 -18.85 -2.12 -4.61
C GLU A 196 -19.04 -0.79 -3.87
N LEU A 197 -17.95 -0.05 -3.67
CA LEU A 197 -17.97 1.20 -2.91
C LEU A 197 -17.82 2.44 -3.79
N ALA A 198 -17.15 2.29 -4.92
CA ALA A 198 -16.93 3.38 -5.86
C ALA A 198 -16.69 2.82 -7.27
N ASP A 199 -17.06 3.65 -8.25
CA ASP A 199 -16.71 3.47 -9.66
C ASP A 199 -15.18 3.52 -9.88
N ARG A 200 -14.75 3.62 -11.14
CA ARG A 200 -13.35 3.57 -11.60
C ARG A 200 -12.38 4.42 -10.77
N VAL A 201 -11.65 3.76 -9.86
CA VAL A 201 -10.56 4.33 -9.06
C VAL A 201 -9.26 4.14 -9.83
N ILE A 202 -8.55 5.24 -10.10
CA ILE A 202 -7.28 5.23 -10.84
C ILE A 202 -6.15 5.69 -9.92
N GLY A 203 -5.13 4.85 -9.81
CA GLY A 203 -3.97 5.03 -8.94
C GLY A 203 -4.02 4.17 -7.68
N VAL A 204 -3.16 4.47 -6.72
CA VAL A 204 -2.81 3.58 -5.59
C VAL A 204 -3.28 4.18 -4.26
N PRO A 205 -4.50 3.86 -3.80
CA PRO A 205 -4.90 4.13 -2.42
C PRO A 205 -3.98 3.41 -1.45
N ARG A 206 -3.07 4.12 -0.78
CA ARG A 206 -2.14 3.45 0.12
C ARG A 206 -2.67 3.29 1.54
N ASP A 207 -3.66 4.11 1.92
CA ASP A 207 -4.02 4.23 3.33
C ASP A 207 -5.50 4.52 3.64
N LEU A 208 -5.94 3.91 4.74
CA LEU A 208 -7.22 4.19 5.40
C LEU A 208 -6.98 5.31 6.41
N HIS A 209 -7.85 6.31 6.44
CA HIS A 209 -7.77 7.34 7.48
C HIS A 209 -7.87 6.67 8.88
N PRO A 210 -7.15 7.16 9.91
CA PRO A 210 -7.17 6.58 11.26
C PRO A 210 -8.56 6.36 11.89
N ASP A 211 -9.61 7.03 11.42
CA ASP A 211 -10.99 6.86 11.91
C ASP A 211 -11.69 5.61 11.33
N GLY A 212 -11.08 4.95 10.34
CA GLY A 212 -11.61 3.76 9.69
C GLY A 212 -12.78 4.01 8.73
N GLN A 213 -13.16 5.28 8.51
CA GLN A 213 -14.37 5.63 7.75
C GLN A 213 -14.04 6.29 6.41
N ARG A 214 -12.77 6.64 6.16
CA ARG A 214 -12.36 7.38 4.96
C ARG A 214 -11.16 6.71 4.31
N LEU A 215 -11.17 6.68 2.98
CA LEU A 215 -10.07 6.19 2.16
C LEU A 215 -9.47 7.38 1.39
N LEU A 216 -8.15 7.47 1.34
CA LEU A 216 -7.47 8.40 0.44
C LEU A 216 -7.34 7.72 -0.93
N LEU A 217 -8.08 8.21 -1.92
CA LEU A 217 -8.06 7.71 -3.28
C LEU A 217 -7.50 8.78 -4.21
N THR A 218 -6.60 8.40 -5.11
CA THR A 218 -6.35 9.18 -6.32
C THR A 218 -7.44 8.87 -7.34
N ARG A 219 -7.87 9.88 -8.09
CA ARG A 219 -8.82 9.73 -9.18
C ARG A 219 -8.27 10.46 -10.41
N GLN A 220 -8.27 9.80 -11.56
CA GLN A 220 -8.00 10.49 -12.81
C GLN A 220 -9.23 11.30 -13.19
N LEU A 221 -9.09 12.63 -13.24
CA LEU A 221 -10.01 13.49 -13.96
C LEU A 221 -9.83 13.16 -15.45
N GLY A 222 -10.94 13.05 -16.20
CA GLY A 222 -10.91 12.61 -17.60
C GLY A 222 -9.93 13.41 -18.45
N ALA A 223 -9.55 12.88 -19.61
CA ALA A 223 -8.63 13.53 -20.55
C ALA A 223 -9.18 14.91 -20.95
N VAL A 224 -8.83 15.94 -20.18
CA VAL A 224 -8.74 17.29 -20.69
C VAL A 224 -7.49 17.24 -21.56
N ALA A 225 -7.64 17.56 -22.85
CA ALA A 225 -6.51 17.75 -23.73
C ALA A 225 -5.47 18.60 -22.97
N ILE A 226 -4.26 18.06 -22.82
CA ILE A 226 -3.16 18.72 -22.12
C ILE A 226 -2.61 19.79 -23.06
N GLU A 227 -3.46 20.73 -23.48
CA GLU A 227 -3.05 22.01 -24.00
C GLU A 227 -3.29 22.99 -22.85
N GLU A 228 -2.21 23.30 -22.14
CA GLU A 228 -2.09 24.43 -21.20
C GLU A 228 -2.98 24.45 -19.94
N ALA A 229 -3.51 23.31 -19.48
CA ALA A 229 -4.10 23.27 -18.14
C ALA A 229 -3.02 23.07 -17.07
N GLU A 230 -2.70 24.11 -16.30
CA GLU A 230 -1.98 23.97 -15.03
C GLU A 230 -2.70 22.91 -14.17
N PRO A 231 -1.98 21.97 -13.51
CA PRO A 231 -2.63 20.99 -12.67
C PRO A 231 -3.34 21.69 -11.50
N ASP A 232 -4.67 21.66 -11.50
CA ASP A 232 -5.49 22.12 -10.38
C ASP A 232 -5.24 21.22 -9.17
N LEU A 233 -4.34 21.65 -8.28
CA LEU A 233 -4.18 21.07 -6.96
C LEU A 233 -5.37 21.52 -6.09
N VAL A 234 -6.44 20.74 -6.09
CA VAL A 234 -7.58 20.98 -5.20
C VAL A 234 -7.25 20.44 -3.81
N VAL A 235 -6.66 21.28 -2.97
CA VAL A 235 -6.52 21.00 -1.54
C VAL A 235 -7.82 21.38 -0.84
N VAL A 236 -8.68 20.40 -0.56
CA VAL A 236 -9.87 20.64 0.24
C VAL A 236 -9.49 20.69 1.71
N THR A 237 -9.16 21.90 2.17
CA THR A 237 -9.12 22.20 3.60
C THR A 237 -10.55 22.29 4.13
N ASN A 238 -10.78 21.96 5.40
CA ASN A 238 -12.12 22.00 6.02
C ASN A 238 -13.18 21.04 5.44
N TRP A 239 -12.76 19.93 4.82
CA TRP A 239 -13.66 18.88 4.29
C TRP A 239 -14.81 18.53 5.26
N PHE A 240 -14.53 18.39 6.55
CA PHE A 240 -15.54 18.06 7.54
C PHE A 240 -16.58 19.15 7.79
N ASN A 241 -16.18 20.43 7.75
CA ASN A 241 -17.11 21.54 7.89
C ASN A 241 -17.98 21.67 6.65
N GLU A 242 -17.37 21.49 5.47
CA GLU A 242 -18.11 21.51 4.20
C GLU A 242 -19.07 20.32 4.09
N LEU A 243 -18.67 19.14 4.57
CA LEU A 243 -19.52 17.95 4.64
C LEU A 243 -20.67 18.15 5.63
N ARG A 244 -20.43 18.73 6.81
CA ARG A 244 -21.49 19.06 7.79
C ARG A 244 -22.48 20.09 7.26
N ARG A 245 -21.98 21.12 6.57
CA ARG A 245 -22.80 22.14 5.91
C ARG A 245 -23.71 21.53 4.84
N ARG A 246 -23.19 20.58 4.05
CA ARG A 246 -23.95 19.88 3.01
C ARG A 246 -24.94 18.84 3.55
N LEU A 247 -24.65 18.25 4.70
CA LEU A 247 -25.52 17.30 5.38
C LEU A 247 -26.49 17.97 6.37
N GLY A 248 -26.51 19.32 6.43
CA GLY A 248 -27.49 20.08 7.20
C GLY A 248 -27.37 19.95 8.73
N GLN A 249 -26.19 19.60 9.26
CA GLN A 249 -25.97 19.55 10.71
C GLN A 249 -25.13 20.75 11.13
N GLU A 250 -25.79 21.79 11.62
CA GLU A 250 -25.11 22.92 12.26
C GLU A 250 -24.53 22.50 13.62
N PRO A 251 -23.36 23.04 14.02
CA PRO A 251 -22.78 22.74 15.33
C PRO A 251 -23.57 23.47 16.42
N ARG A 252 -23.88 22.75 17.52
CA ARG A 252 -24.11 23.36 18.84
C ARG A 252 -22.78 23.59 19.53
#